data_AF-A0A2W1NJX1-F1
#
_entry.id   AF-A0A2W1NJX1-F1
#
_cell.length_a   1.000
_cell.length_b   1.000
_cell.length_c   1.000
_cell.angle_alpha   90.00
_cell.angle_beta   90.00
_cell.angle_gamma   90.00
#
_symmetry.space_group_name_H-M   'P 1'
#
loop_
_entity.id
_entity.type
_entity.pdbx_description
1 polymer ?
#
loop_
_entity_poly.entity_id
_entity_poly.type
_entity_poly.pdbx_seq_one_letter_code
_entity_poly.pdbx_strand_id
1 'polypeptide(L)'
;MGLEVACLEVACLETGIILQMDGMFNLYLSVNFYFMKKIFAKLIIFLFLLGNCFTLKSQYTSIPDGSFEIYLINLNIDSGPIADGQILNSNAEAIDSLSISSQFISDLTGLEAFTNLRYLQINTYFGSTLPIHTMDSLNELYLNFVSVNNPNLSQNTNLKKIQFTNSSIDTLVITNNTNLEYIGLGSLNCKSIDFSQNANLEILLIQNVSMDSIDITSNQNLIKLVCSDSLNEINLTQNHLLRYVTLENNFISEIDLSQNSKIKSLNLFKNQIDSIDLSFQDSLTLLGLKKNNLTKLDVSNLNFLESLDCDSNHIKILNLQHNPVLRWINCASNNLEQLNVQNGNNHAILIDYEFDTRDNPNLTCIQVDNVAFSNNTWTNKDIQSYFSLNCEYDLGLMQENFTDINLFPNPNHGTFQVKISGLSKRMEIEIYNTIGQKIYHEFTVNSNCAVIETNLSPGIYLLKLKDQAGNQFSTFIVE
;
A
#
# COMPACT_ATOMS: atom_id res chain seq x y z
N MET A 1 83.46 0.07 77.46
CA MET A 1 83.36 -0.51 76.10
C MET A 1 82.27 0.27 75.41
N GLY A 2 82.39 0.92 74.26
CA GLY A 2 83.36 1.04 73.17
C GLY A 2 82.66 1.95 72.14
N LEU A 3 83.41 2.60 71.25
CA LEU A 3 82.97 3.63 70.30
C LEU A 3 81.74 3.26 69.44
N GLU A 4 80.97 4.25 68.98
CA GLU A 4 80.86 4.65 67.55
C GLU A 4 79.88 5.80 67.27
N VAL A 5 79.99 6.33 66.06
CA VAL A 5 79.58 7.63 65.48
C VAL A 5 78.09 7.69 65.08
N ALA A 6 77.45 8.88 65.17
CA ALA A 6 76.71 9.58 64.09
C ALA A 6 75.58 10.53 64.56
N CYS A 7 75.42 11.61 63.80
CA CYS A 7 74.54 12.79 63.87
C CYS A 7 73.11 12.65 64.42
N LEU A 8 72.61 13.68 65.14
CA LEU A 8 71.39 14.46 64.80
C LEU A 8 71.14 15.65 65.76
N GLU A 9 70.40 16.63 65.24
CA GLU A 9 69.55 17.65 65.90
C GLU A 9 70.15 18.93 66.50
N VAL A 10 69.83 20.06 65.86
CA VAL A 10 69.79 21.40 66.44
C VAL A 10 68.32 21.83 66.48
N ALA A 11 67.83 22.13 67.69
CA ALA A 11 66.49 22.63 67.95
C ALA A 11 66.47 24.14 68.23
N CYS A 12 65.36 24.74 67.83
CA CYS A 12 64.96 26.14 67.80
C CYS A 12 64.97 26.91 69.13
N LEU A 13 65.07 28.25 69.03
CA LEU A 13 64.10 29.21 69.59
C LEU A 13 64.43 30.65 69.15
N GLU A 14 63.65 31.22 68.23
CA GLU A 14 63.41 32.68 68.13
C GLU A 14 62.16 32.95 67.26
N THR A 15 60.99 32.90 67.90
CA THR A 15 59.68 33.21 67.32
C THR A 15 59.28 34.62 67.72
N GLY A 16 59.11 35.53 66.75
CA GLY A 16 58.53 36.85 67.05
C GLY A 16 58.42 37.85 65.91
N ILE A 17 59.26 37.80 64.88
CA ILE A 17 59.33 38.90 63.88
C ILE A 17 59.00 38.44 62.43
N ILE A 18 58.99 37.13 62.14
CA ILE A 18 58.79 36.62 60.77
C ILE A 18 57.30 36.55 60.36
N LEU A 19 56.36 36.52 61.31
CA LEU A 19 54.92 36.36 61.00
C LEU A 19 54.22 37.63 60.45
N GLN A 20 54.84 38.81 60.50
CA GLN A 20 54.21 40.07 60.09
C GLN A 20 54.56 40.51 58.65
N MET A 21 55.66 40.02 58.06
CA MET A 21 56.04 40.32 56.67
C MET A 21 55.44 39.34 55.66
N ASP A 22 55.28 38.05 56.00
CA ASP A 22 54.61 37.07 55.14
C ASP A 22 53.12 37.34 54.97
N GLY A 23 52.46 37.87 56.00
CA GLY A 23 51.05 38.26 55.94
C GLY A 23 50.80 39.44 54.98
N MET A 24 51.68 40.46 55.00
CA MET A 24 51.59 41.62 54.12
C MET A 24 51.94 41.30 52.66
N PHE A 25 52.94 40.45 52.41
CA PHE A 25 53.30 40.04 51.04
C PHE A 25 52.24 39.12 50.41
N ASN A 26 51.67 38.21 51.20
CA ASN A 26 50.54 37.39 50.75
C ASN A 26 49.24 38.17 50.57
N LEU A 27 48.98 39.22 51.36
CA LEU A 27 47.85 40.12 51.12
C LEU A 27 48.05 40.94 49.82
N TYR A 28 49.27 41.41 49.56
CA TYR A 28 49.59 42.19 48.36
C TYR A 28 49.49 41.34 47.07
N LEU A 29 49.93 40.08 47.13
CA LEU A 29 49.74 39.10 46.06
C LEU A 29 48.27 38.69 45.90
N SER A 30 47.54 38.45 47.00
CA SER A 30 46.14 38.01 46.93
C SER A 30 45.20 39.11 46.43
N VAL A 31 45.43 40.38 46.80
CA VAL A 31 44.67 41.54 46.30
C VAL A 31 44.96 41.79 44.81
N ASN A 32 46.22 41.68 44.37
CA ASN A 32 46.55 41.79 42.93
C ASN A 32 45.98 40.63 42.11
N PHE A 33 46.04 39.40 42.61
CA PHE A 33 45.38 38.25 41.96
C PHE A 33 43.86 38.40 41.92
N TYR A 34 43.25 38.99 42.96
CA TYR A 34 41.81 39.26 43.00
C TYR A 34 41.40 40.35 42.00
N PHE A 35 42.17 41.44 41.89
CA PHE A 35 41.94 42.49 40.90
C PHE A 35 42.20 41.99 39.47
N MET A 36 43.27 41.24 39.23
CA MET A 36 43.54 40.61 37.94
C MET A 36 42.47 39.59 37.55
N LYS A 37 41.99 38.76 38.48
CA LYS A 37 40.84 37.85 38.24
C LYS A 37 39.55 38.61 37.91
N LYS A 38 39.27 39.75 38.57
CA LYS A 38 38.11 40.58 38.23
C LYS A 38 38.24 41.24 36.87
N ILE A 39 39.43 41.68 36.49
CA ILE A 39 39.71 42.26 35.16
C ILE A 39 39.60 41.17 34.09
N PHE A 40 40.20 39.99 34.30
CA PHE A 40 40.09 38.86 33.38
C PHE A 40 38.65 38.34 33.29
N ALA A 41 37.91 38.27 34.40
CA ALA A 41 36.49 37.88 34.39
C ALA A 41 35.63 38.91 33.66
N LYS A 42 35.89 40.21 33.85
CA LYS A 42 35.22 41.26 33.08
C LYS A 42 35.61 41.24 31.60
N LEU A 43 36.86 40.93 31.27
CA LEU A 43 37.35 40.81 29.90
C LEU A 43 36.76 39.58 29.21
N ILE A 44 36.64 38.45 29.92
CA ILE A 44 35.97 37.24 29.44
C ILE A 44 34.48 37.52 29.27
N ILE A 45 33.80 38.16 30.22
CA ILE A 45 32.38 38.54 30.07
C ILE A 45 32.21 39.53 28.92
N PHE A 46 33.12 40.49 28.73
CA PHE A 46 33.11 41.44 27.62
C PHE A 46 33.39 40.75 26.27
N LEU A 47 34.32 39.79 26.21
CA LEU A 47 34.58 38.94 25.04
C LEU A 47 33.44 37.95 24.78
N PHE A 48 32.73 37.49 25.81
CA PHE A 48 31.53 36.64 25.70
C PHE A 48 30.32 37.46 25.26
N LEU A 49 30.22 38.72 25.67
CA LEU A 49 29.21 39.68 25.20
C LEU A 49 29.50 40.14 23.76
N LEU A 50 30.78 40.28 23.38
CA LEU A 50 31.20 40.54 21.99
C LEU A 50 31.10 39.31 21.10
N GLY A 51 31.28 38.10 21.63
CA GLY A 51 31.15 36.83 20.89
C GLY A 51 29.71 36.38 20.66
N ASN A 52 28.74 36.94 21.39
CA ASN A 52 27.30 36.82 21.11
C ASN A 52 26.76 37.98 20.26
N CYS A 53 27.62 38.94 19.89
CA CYS A 53 27.30 39.98 18.93
C CYS A 53 27.88 39.52 17.58
N PHE A 54 27.08 39.56 16.52
CA PHE A 54 27.42 39.15 15.14
C PHE A 54 27.24 37.67 14.79
N THR A 55 25.99 37.21 14.85
CA THR A 55 25.36 36.80 13.59
C THR A 55 24.36 37.89 13.22
N LEU A 56 24.84 38.98 12.60
CA LEU A 56 23.93 39.85 11.85
C LEU A 56 23.43 39.01 10.68
N LYS A 57 22.26 38.37 10.82
CA LYS A 57 21.55 37.88 9.65
C LYS A 57 21.26 39.10 8.79
N SER A 58 21.56 39.02 7.50
CA SER A 58 21.11 40.05 6.55
C SER A 58 19.62 40.27 6.76
N GLN A 59 19.19 41.53 6.77
CA GLN A 59 17.76 41.85 6.91
C GLN A 59 16.98 41.48 5.64
N TYR A 60 17.71 41.34 4.52
CA TYR A 60 17.19 41.00 3.21
C TYR A 60 17.80 39.69 2.70
N THR A 61 17.04 38.95 1.91
CA THR A 61 17.53 37.81 1.11
C THR A 61 17.50 38.19 -0.36
N SER A 62 18.51 37.82 -1.14
CA SER A 62 18.57 38.15 -2.56
C SER A 62 17.57 37.32 -3.37
N ILE A 63 16.88 37.96 -4.32
CA ILE A 63 16.03 37.34 -5.33
C ILE A 63 16.54 37.76 -6.71
N PRO A 64 17.50 37.02 -7.31
CA PRO A 64 18.11 37.40 -8.59
C PRO A 64 17.14 37.35 -9.78
N ASP A 65 16.13 36.47 -9.72
CA ASP A 65 15.11 36.34 -10.77
C ASP A 65 14.02 37.40 -10.58
N GLY A 66 14.08 38.46 -11.39
CA GLY A 66 13.09 39.53 -11.35
C GLY A 66 11.66 39.07 -11.62
N SER A 67 11.44 37.95 -12.34
CA SER A 67 10.09 37.39 -12.52
C SER A 67 9.58 36.73 -11.24
N PHE A 68 10.46 36.09 -10.46
CA PHE A 68 10.12 35.56 -9.14
C PHE A 68 9.80 36.70 -8.16
N GLU A 69 10.61 37.76 -8.15
CA GLU A 69 10.35 38.90 -7.29
C GLU A 69 9.05 39.63 -7.66
N ILE A 70 8.82 39.90 -8.95
CA ILE A 70 7.55 40.48 -9.43
C ILE A 70 6.37 39.60 -9.03
N TYR A 71 6.53 38.28 -9.04
CA TYR A 71 5.49 37.36 -8.56
C TYR A 71 5.17 37.58 -7.08
N LEU A 72 6.18 37.72 -6.22
CA LEU A 72 6.01 38.01 -4.79
C LEU A 72 5.42 39.40 -4.54
N ILE A 73 5.82 40.42 -5.31
CA ILE A 73 5.25 41.77 -5.26
C ILE A 73 3.75 41.73 -5.61
N ASN A 74 3.37 41.01 -6.66
CA ASN A 74 1.97 40.88 -7.07
C ASN A 74 1.10 40.15 -6.03
N LEU A 75 1.71 39.29 -5.21
CA LEU A 75 1.06 38.65 -4.06
C LEU A 75 1.01 39.56 -2.82
N ASN A 76 1.58 40.77 -2.87
CA ASN A 76 1.77 41.67 -1.73
C ASN A 76 2.63 41.07 -0.61
N ILE A 77 3.53 40.14 -0.95
CA ILE A 77 4.50 39.57 -0.02
C ILE A 77 5.74 40.48 0.03
N ASP A 78 6.20 40.93 -1.14
CA ASP A 78 7.33 41.85 -1.22
C ASP A 78 6.88 43.29 -1.47
N SER A 79 7.75 44.25 -1.15
CA SER A 79 7.46 45.68 -1.20
C SER A 79 8.16 46.38 -2.34
N GLY A 80 7.45 47.26 -3.06
CA GLY A 80 8.02 48.09 -4.11
C GLY A 80 7.18 48.03 -5.39
N PRO A 81 7.25 49.08 -6.25
CA PRO A 81 6.53 49.07 -7.52
C PRO A 81 7.27 48.28 -8.62
N ILE A 82 8.54 47.91 -8.38
CA ILE A 82 9.45 47.22 -9.30
C ILE A 82 10.35 46.27 -8.52
N ALA A 83 10.86 45.25 -9.20
CA ALA A 83 11.87 44.34 -8.64
C ALA A 83 13.19 45.08 -8.34
N ASP A 84 13.69 44.96 -7.11
CA ASP A 84 14.95 45.53 -6.62
C ASP A 84 16.03 44.47 -6.30
N GLY A 85 15.72 43.19 -6.50
CA GLY A 85 16.62 42.04 -6.40
C GLY A 85 16.69 41.41 -5.01
N GLN A 86 15.76 41.73 -4.09
CA GLN A 86 15.81 41.29 -2.70
C GLN A 86 14.43 41.29 -2.04
N ILE A 87 14.25 40.45 -1.02
CA ILE A 87 13.06 40.43 -0.16
C ILE A 87 13.43 40.72 1.29
N LEU A 88 12.59 41.47 1.99
CA LEU A 88 12.72 41.67 3.44
C LEU A 88 12.39 40.37 4.18
N ASN A 89 13.32 39.86 5.01
CA ASN A 89 13.15 38.56 5.67
C ASN A 89 11.91 38.48 6.56
N SER A 90 11.56 39.57 7.26
CA SER A 90 10.34 39.59 8.08
C SER A 90 9.05 39.45 7.25
N ASN A 91 9.07 39.86 5.97
CA ASN A 91 7.92 39.67 5.09
C ASN A 91 7.81 38.19 4.67
N ALA A 92 8.93 37.58 4.26
CA ALA A 92 8.97 36.16 3.92
C ALA A 92 8.62 35.26 5.11
N GLU A 93 9.15 35.57 6.30
CA GLU A 93 8.89 34.86 7.56
C GLU A 93 7.43 35.00 8.03
N ALA A 94 6.67 36.00 7.56
CA ALA A 94 5.25 36.15 7.88
C ALA A 94 4.34 35.20 7.07
N ILE A 95 4.87 34.53 6.04
CA ILE A 95 4.11 33.67 5.14
C ILE A 95 4.21 32.22 5.59
N ASP A 96 3.05 31.58 5.76
CA ASP A 96 2.93 30.15 6.11
C ASP A 96 2.44 29.27 4.95
N SER A 97 1.95 29.88 3.87
CA SER A 97 1.47 29.20 2.67
C SER A 97 1.83 29.98 1.41
N LEU A 98 2.48 29.32 0.45
CA LEU A 98 2.88 29.91 -0.82
C LEU A 98 2.55 28.95 -1.97
N SER A 99 1.87 29.48 -2.99
CA SER A 99 1.67 28.79 -4.25
C SER A 99 2.36 29.61 -5.34
N ILE A 100 3.20 28.95 -6.14
CA ILE A 100 3.94 29.54 -7.25
C ILE A 100 3.43 28.93 -8.55
N SER A 101 2.91 29.76 -9.43
CA SER A 101 2.39 29.35 -10.72
C SER A 101 2.75 30.38 -11.79
N SER A 102 3.96 30.27 -12.33
CA SER A 102 4.43 31.15 -13.40
C SER A 102 5.39 30.41 -14.32
N GLN A 103 5.16 30.51 -15.63
CA GLN A 103 6.06 29.95 -16.65
C GLN A 103 7.32 30.79 -16.87
N PHE A 104 7.38 31.98 -16.26
CA PHE A 104 8.47 32.94 -16.46
C PHE A 104 9.52 32.90 -15.34
N ILE A 105 9.28 32.14 -14.27
CA ILE A 105 10.24 31.96 -13.17
C ILE A 105 11.23 30.86 -13.55
N SER A 106 12.51 31.21 -13.58
CA SER A 106 13.60 30.31 -13.95
C SER A 106 14.53 29.98 -12.79
N ASP A 107 14.60 30.85 -11.78
CA ASP A 107 15.39 30.67 -10.57
C ASP A 107 14.55 31.03 -9.32
N LEU A 108 14.52 30.12 -8.35
CA LEU A 108 13.81 30.25 -7.08
C LEU A 108 14.74 30.68 -5.94
N THR A 109 15.99 31.08 -6.22
CA THR A 109 16.89 31.65 -5.23
C THR A 109 16.19 32.78 -4.46
N GLY A 110 16.29 32.73 -3.13
CA GLY A 110 15.59 33.59 -2.19
C GLY A 110 14.34 32.97 -1.56
N LEU A 111 13.84 31.86 -2.12
CA LEU A 111 12.76 31.07 -1.50
C LEU A 111 13.18 30.51 -0.13
N GLU A 112 14.49 30.36 0.15
CA GLU A 112 15.02 29.99 1.46
C GLU A 112 14.69 30.97 2.60
N ALA A 113 14.25 32.20 2.30
CA ALA A 113 13.82 33.19 3.29
C ALA A 113 12.49 32.82 4.00
N PHE A 114 11.69 31.95 3.38
CA PHE A 114 10.36 31.56 3.85
C PHE A 114 10.44 30.46 4.92
N THR A 115 11.13 30.72 6.03
CA THR A 115 11.46 29.70 7.06
C THR A 115 10.25 29.21 7.88
N ASN A 116 9.17 29.98 7.93
CA ASN A 116 7.90 29.61 8.61
C ASN A 116 6.89 28.93 7.67
N LEU A 117 7.25 28.70 6.41
CA LEU A 117 6.37 28.12 5.42
C LEU A 117 5.99 26.68 5.78
N ARG A 118 4.69 26.39 5.77
CA ARG A 118 4.11 25.07 6.06
C ARG A 118 3.54 24.40 4.83
N TYR A 119 3.10 25.18 3.86
CA TYR A 119 2.55 24.72 2.59
C TYR A 119 3.28 25.38 1.43
N LEU A 120 3.85 24.57 0.54
CA LEU A 120 4.46 25.03 -0.71
C LEU A 120 3.85 24.27 -1.89
N GLN A 121 3.31 25.00 -2.84
CA GLN A 121 2.88 24.45 -4.13
C GLN A 121 3.61 25.14 -5.27
N ILE A 122 4.13 24.37 -6.23
CA ILE A 122 4.77 24.88 -7.45
C ILE A 122 4.15 24.18 -8.64
N ASN A 123 3.43 24.91 -9.51
CA ASN A 123 2.68 24.35 -10.63
C ASN A 123 3.37 24.43 -11.98
N THR A 124 4.43 25.22 -12.10
CA THR A 124 5.30 25.22 -13.26
C THR A 124 6.63 25.82 -12.85
N TYR A 125 7.71 25.05 -13.01
CA TYR A 125 9.06 25.52 -12.77
C TYR A 125 10.07 24.67 -13.54
N PHE A 126 10.93 25.30 -14.32
CA PHE A 126 11.97 24.63 -15.09
C PHE A 126 13.33 25.22 -14.73
N GLY A 127 13.88 24.74 -13.62
CA GLY A 127 15.15 25.22 -13.10
C GLY A 127 16.10 24.08 -12.75
N SER A 128 17.27 24.43 -12.23
CA SER A 128 18.27 23.44 -11.85
C SER A 128 18.10 22.95 -10.41
N THR A 129 17.57 23.78 -9.51
CA THR A 129 17.53 23.51 -8.07
C THR A 129 16.19 23.90 -7.44
N LEU A 130 15.85 23.26 -6.33
CA LEU A 130 14.71 23.61 -5.48
C LEU A 130 15.25 24.01 -4.09
N PRO A 131 15.39 25.32 -3.78
CA PRO A 131 16.08 25.79 -2.57
C PRO A 131 15.17 25.76 -1.32
N ILE A 132 14.77 24.56 -0.89
CA ILE A 132 13.87 24.37 0.26
C ILE A 132 14.57 23.82 1.52
N HIS A 133 15.90 23.73 1.51
CA HIS A 133 16.70 23.12 2.57
C HIS A 133 16.64 23.85 3.93
N THR A 134 16.17 25.10 3.97
CA THR A 134 15.99 25.91 5.21
C THR A 134 14.56 25.84 5.76
N MET A 135 13.64 25.18 5.06
CA MET A 135 12.22 25.14 5.40
C MET A 135 11.91 24.01 6.38
N ASP A 136 12.38 24.16 7.62
CA ASP A 136 12.16 23.17 8.68
C ASP A 136 10.68 23.04 9.05
N SER A 137 9.88 24.10 8.84
CA SER A 137 8.44 24.12 9.15
C SER A 137 7.56 23.49 8.07
N LEU A 138 8.13 23.04 6.95
CA LEU A 138 7.36 22.60 5.79
C LEU A 138 6.64 21.27 6.08
N ASN A 139 5.31 21.29 6.00
CA ASN A 139 4.44 20.15 6.26
C ASN A 139 3.91 19.53 4.97
N GLU A 140 3.63 20.35 3.96
CA GLU A 140 3.07 19.90 2.69
C GLU A 140 3.82 20.51 1.50
N LEU A 141 4.21 19.66 0.54
CA LEU A 141 4.91 20.05 -0.67
C LEU A 141 4.25 19.45 -1.91
N TYR A 142 3.78 20.32 -2.81
CA TYR A 142 3.14 19.96 -4.06
C TYR A 142 3.97 20.47 -5.23
N LEU A 143 4.41 19.59 -6.10
CA LEU A 143 5.15 19.93 -7.33
C LEU A 143 4.37 19.40 -8.52
N ASN A 144 3.94 20.28 -9.41
CA ASN A 144 3.26 19.92 -10.64
C ASN A 144 3.97 20.60 -11.81
N PHE A 145 4.27 19.86 -12.88
CA PHE A 145 5.06 20.38 -14.01
C PHE A 145 6.38 21.04 -13.57
N VAL A 146 7.11 20.37 -12.68
CA VAL A 146 8.40 20.83 -12.18
C VAL A 146 9.52 19.98 -12.76
N SER A 147 10.53 20.64 -13.31
CA SER A 147 11.79 20.01 -13.70
C SER A 147 12.89 20.59 -12.82
N VAL A 148 13.44 19.76 -11.92
CA VAL A 148 14.58 20.09 -11.07
C VAL A 148 15.47 18.87 -10.93
N ASN A 149 16.77 19.08 -10.80
CA ASN A 149 17.71 17.98 -10.64
C ASN A 149 17.65 17.47 -9.20
N ASN A 150 17.01 16.31 -8.99
CA ASN A 150 17.07 15.53 -7.75
C ASN A 150 16.75 16.35 -6.49
N PRO A 151 15.47 16.74 -6.28
CA PRO A 151 15.09 17.54 -5.13
C PRO A 151 15.44 16.79 -3.83
N ASN A 152 16.33 17.36 -3.02
CA ASN A 152 16.75 16.77 -1.76
C ASN A 152 15.83 17.23 -0.63
N LEU A 153 14.97 16.33 -0.15
CA LEU A 153 13.99 16.61 0.92
C LEU A 153 14.51 16.24 2.32
N SER A 154 15.78 15.82 2.44
CA SER A 154 16.32 15.22 3.67
C SER A 154 16.33 16.14 4.90
N GLN A 155 16.25 17.46 4.70
CA GLN A 155 16.17 18.45 5.78
C GLN A 155 14.72 18.78 6.18
N ASN A 156 13.74 18.55 5.29
CA ASN A 156 12.33 18.86 5.51
C ASN A 156 11.64 17.75 6.34
N THR A 157 12.19 17.45 7.51
CA THR A 157 11.81 16.31 8.36
C THR A 157 10.38 16.39 8.93
N ASN A 158 9.76 17.57 8.90
CA ASN A 158 8.36 17.78 9.30
C ASN A 158 7.35 17.51 8.19
N LEU A 159 7.79 17.16 6.96
CA LEU A 159 6.90 16.83 5.86
C LEU A 159 5.95 15.69 6.25
N LYS A 160 4.66 15.94 6.07
CA LYS A 160 3.55 15.00 6.24
C LYS A 160 2.96 14.57 4.91
N LYS A 161 2.95 15.48 3.92
CA LYS A 161 2.39 15.21 2.60
C LYS A 161 3.32 15.68 1.50
N ILE A 162 3.55 14.82 0.52
CA ILE A 162 4.16 15.20 -0.74
C ILE A 162 3.26 14.77 -1.90
N GLN A 163 3.17 15.61 -2.93
CA GLN A 163 2.52 15.24 -4.17
C GLN A 163 3.27 15.80 -5.37
N PHE A 164 3.89 14.93 -6.16
CA PHE A 164 4.66 15.30 -7.35
C PHE A 164 4.01 14.74 -8.60
N THR A 165 3.60 15.61 -9.53
CA THR A 165 2.93 15.23 -10.78
C THR A 165 3.59 15.86 -11.99
N ASN A 166 3.67 15.11 -13.10
CA ASN A 166 4.18 15.60 -14.40
C ASN A 166 5.56 16.26 -14.28
N SER A 167 6.42 15.71 -13.43
CA SER A 167 7.67 16.34 -13.03
C SER A 167 8.86 15.48 -13.43
N SER A 168 9.90 16.10 -13.99
CA SER A 168 11.13 15.39 -14.37
C SER A 168 12.04 15.26 -13.15
N ILE A 169 11.73 14.30 -12.30
CA ILE A 169 12.49 13.94 -11.10
C ILE A 169 13.05 12.55 -11.32
N ASP A 170 14.39 12.42 -11.40
CA ASP A 170 15.06 11.14 -11.65
C ASP A 170 15.32 10.36 -10.36
N THR A 171 15.64 11.07 -9.27
CA THR A 171 15.82 10.49 -7.94
C THR A 171 15.06 11.31 -6.90
N LEU A 172 14.34 10.59 -6.04
CA LEU A 172 13.62 11.15 -4.90
C LEU A 172 14.11 10.48 -3.61
N VAL A 173 14.70 11.28 -2.73
CA VAL A 173 15.22 10.80 -1.43
C VAL A 173 14.30 11.30 -0.32
N ILE A 174 13.59 10.35 0.31
CA ILE A 174 12.60 10.61 1.38
C ILE A 174 12.89 9.87 2.69
N THR A 175 14.08 9.31 2.83
CA THR A 175 14.47 8.44 3.95
C THR A 175 14.51 9.16 5.31
N ASN A 176 14.67 10.48 5.33
CA ASN A 176 14.61 11.27 6.57
C ASN A 176 13.20 11.82 6.87
N ASN A 177 12.24 11.66 5.96
CA ASN A 177 10.90 12.22 6.09
C ASN A 177 9.97 11.20 6.78
N THR A 178 10.32 10.83 8.02
CA THR A 178 9.65 9.77 8.80
C THR A 178 8.22 10.12 9.21
N ASN A 179 7.82 11.39 9.10
CA ASN A 179 6.49 11.89 9.41
C ASN A 179 5.52 11.87 8.20
N LEU A 180 5.95 11.35 7.04
CA LEU A 180 5.07 11.26 5.86
C LEU A 180 3.88 10.34 6.12
N GLU A 181 2.69 10.89 5.95
CA GLU A 181 1.37 10.25 6.05
C GLU A 181 0.75 10.04 4.65
N TYR A 182 1.11 10.88 3.68
CA TYR A 182 0.62 10.86 2.30
C TYR A 182 1.75 11.05 1.30
N ILE A 183 1.83 10.17 0.31
CA ILE A 183 2.72 10.29 -0.84
C ILE A 183 1.90 10.09 -2.12
N GLY A 184 1.91 11.10 -2.99
CA GLY A 184 1.33 11.03 -4.34
C GLY A 184 2.39 11.28 -5.40
N LEU A 185 2.64 10.32 -6.28
CA LEU A 185 3.66 10.40 -7.31
C LEU A 185 3.03 10.04 -8.66
N GLY A 186 3.12 10.95 -9.63
CA GLY A 186 2.44 10.82 -10.91
C GLY A 186 3.32 11.30 -12.07
N SER A 187 3.49 10.50 -13.11
CA SER A 187 4.22 10.91 -14.32
C SER A 187 5.62 11.45 -13.98
N LEU A 188 6.43 10.62 -13.30
CA LEU A 188 7.82 10.91 -12.92
C LEU A 188 8.78 9.98 -13.67
N ASN A 189 10.07 10.31 -13.66
CA ASN A 189 11.12 9.50 -14.28
C ASN A 189 11.92 8.66 -13.25
N CYS A 190 11.38 8.47 -12.04
CA CYS A 190 12.04 7.75 -10.96
C CYS A 190 12.02 6.24 -11.19
N LYS A 191 13.19 5.58 -11.21
CA LYS A 191 13.25 4.11 -11.39
C LYS A 191 12.96 3.31 -10.12
N SER A 192 13.29 3.88 -8.96
CA SER A 192 13.12 3.22 -7.67
C SER A 192 12.98 4.28 -6.58
N ILE A 193 12.09 4.03 -5.62
CA ILE A 193 11.88 4.90 -4.45
C ILE A 193 11.90 4.04 -3.20
N ASP A 194 12.68 4.45 -2.21
CA ASP A 194 12.79 3.77 -0.92
C ASP A 194 11.75 4.33 0.06
N PHE A 195 10.74 3.52 0.38
CA PHE A 195 9.68 3.84 1.35
C PHE A 195 9.95 3.29 2.76
N SER A 196 11.10 2.64 2.99
CA SER A 196 11.37 1.85 4.20
C SER A 196 11.34 2.65 5.50
N GLN A 197 11.65 3.95 5.45
CA GLN A 197 11.67 4.83 6.62
C GLN A 197 10.34 5.58 6.85
N ASN A 198 9.35 5.41 5.97
CA ASN A 198 8.07 6.11 6.03
C ASN A 198 7.00 5.26 6.73
N ALA A 199 7.28 4.80 7.95
CA ALA A 199 6.40 3.88 8.69
C ALA A 199 5.02 4.47 9.05
N ASN A 200 4.87 5.80 9.05
CA ASN A 200 3.61 6.51 9.29
C ASN A 200 2.74 6.67 8.03
N LEU A 201 3.17 6.14 6.89
CA LEU A 201 2.47 6.31 5.62
C LEU A 201 1.10 5.62 5.65
N GLU A 202 0.03 6.40 5.43
CA GLU A 202 -1.35 5.92 5.40
C GLU A 202 -1.90 5.83 3.97
N ILE A 203 -1.44 6.72 3.08
CA ILE A 203 -1.90 6.80 1.69
C ILE A 203 -0.71 6.86 0.75
N LEU A 204 -0.65 5.90 -0.18
CA LEU A 204 0.34 5.86 -1.24
C LEU A 204 -0.36 5.82 -2.60
N LEU A 205 -0.11 6.83 -3.43
CA LEU A 205 -0.61 6.94 -4.80
C LEU A 205 0.57 7.01 -5.76
N ILE A 206 0.64 6.08 -6.71
CA ILE A 206 1.70 5.97 -7.70
C ILE A 206 1.09 5.74 -9.07
N GLN A 207 1.40 6.60 -10.04
CA GLN A 207 0.89 6.50 -11.40
C GLN A 207 1.97 6.86 -12.40
N ASN A 208 2.30 5.96 -13.33
CA ASN A 208 3.25 6.23 -14.43
C ASN A 208 4.60 6.80 -13.94
N VAL A 209 5.18 6.21 -12.91
CA VAL A 209 6.54 6.50 -12.41
C VAL A 209 7.59 5.60 -13.08
N SER A 210 7.18 4.55 -13.78
CA SER A 210 8.02 3.55 -14.46
C SER A 210 8.87 2.69 -13.53
N MET A 211 8.35 2.34 -12.34
CA MET A 211 9.02 1.42 -11.42
C MET A 211 8.74 -0.04 -11.78
N ASP A 212 9.80 -0.87 -11.80
CA ASP A 212 9.65 -2.31 -12.06
C ASP A 212 9.10 -3.07 -10.84
N SER A 213 9.32 -2.54 -9.63
CA SER A 213 8.92 -3.15 -8.36
C SER A 213 8.69 -2.09 -7.29
N ILE A 214 7.92 -2.44 -6.27
CA ILE A 214 7.64 -1.59 -5.12
C ILE A 214 7.76 -2.42 -3.83
N ASP A 215 8.56 -1.93 -2.88
CA ASP A 215 8.61 -2.49 -1.53
C ASP A 215 7.88 -1.57 -0.56
N ILE A 216 6.78 -2.07 0.00
CA ILE A 216 5.96 -1.39 1.02
C ILE A 216 5.81 -2.23 2.29
N THR A 217 6.69 -3.20 2.50
CA THR A 217 6.63 -4.12 3.65
C THR A 217 6.82 -3.41 5.00
N SER A 218 7.51 -2.27 5.00
CA SER A 218 7.71 -1.42 6.19
C SER A 218 6.54 -0.46 6.46
N ASN A 219 5.61 -0.28 5.51
CA ASN A 219 4.52 0.70 5.60
C ASN A 219 3.22 0.05 6.13
N GLN A 220 3.29 -0.48 7.36
CA GLN A 220 2.20 -1.26 7.97
C GLN A 220 0.94 -0.44 8.27
N ASN A 221 1.06 0.90 8.31
CA ASN A 221 -0.05 1.82 8.52
C ASN A 221 -0.85 2.16 7.25
N LEU A 222 -0.49 1.59 6.08
CA LEU A 222 -1.19 1.85 4.83
C LEU A 222 -2.67 1.48 4.92
N ILE A 223 -3.53 2.46 4.63
CA ILE A 223 -4.98 2.33 4.54
C ILE A 223 -5.42 2.32 3.07
N LYS A 224 -4.74 3.10 2.23
CA LYS A 224 -5.05 3.23 0.80
C LYS A 224 -3.79 3.10 -0.05
N LEU A 225 -3.87 2.21 -1.03
CA LEU A 225 -2.85 2.01 -2.06
C LEU A 225 -3.49 2.18 -3.43
N VAL A 226 -2.95 3.09 -4.23
CA VAL A 226 -3.24 3.21 -5.66
C VAL A 226 -1.91 3.09 -6.40
N CYS A 227 -1.77 2.09 -7.26
CA CYS A 227 -0.57 1.91 -8.06
C CYS A 227 -0.91 1.47 -9.49
N SER A 228 -0.48 2.25 -10.47
CA SER A 228 -0.56 1.95 -11.90
C SER A 228 0.79 2.23 -12.52
N ASP A 229 1.67 1.22 -12.52
CA ASP A 229 3.09 1.43 -12.85
C ASP A 229 3.79 0.28 -13.58
N SER A 230 3.03 -0.59 -14.25
CA SER A 230 3.58 -1.77 -14.96
C SER A 230 4.21 -2.82 -14.02
N LEU A 231 3.73 -2.93 -12.78
CA LEU A 231 4.23 -3.92 -11.82
C LEU A 231 3.96 -5.36 -12.26
N ASN A 232 4.92 -6.26 -12.07
CA ASN A 232 4.69 -7.70 -12.30
C ASN A 232 4.22 -8.43 -11.03
N GLU A 233 4.60 -7.93 -9.86
CA GLU A 233 4.26 -8.50 -8.56
C GLU A 233 4.13 -7.40 -7.50
N ILE A 234 3.43 -7.71 -6.42
CA ILE A 234 3.37 -6.85 -5.24
C ILE A 234 3.14 -7.68 -3.98
N ASN A 235 3.90 -7.40 -2.93
CA ASN A 235 3.73 -8.05 -1.63
C ASN A 235 2.93 -7.15 -0.69
N LEU A 236 1.69 -7.56 -0.37
CA LEU A 236 0.79 -6.85 0.54
C LEU A 236 0.69 -7.48 1.94
N THR A 237 1.48 -8.52 2.22
CA THR A 237 1.32 -9.37 3.42
C THR A 237 1.54 -8.65 4.75
N GLN A 238 2.26 -7.51 4.76
CA GLN A 238 2.51 -6.70 5.95
C GLN A 238 1.50 -5.53 6.10
N ASN A 239 0.69 -5.25 5.07
CA ASN A 239 -0.19 -4.08 5.03
C ASN A 239 -1.61 -4.43 5.52
N HIS A 240 -1.69 -4.91 6.76
CA HIS A 240 -2.92 -5.45 7.38
C HIS A 240 -4.06 -4.43 7.55
N LEU A 241 -3.77 -3.14 7.41
CA LEU A 241 -4.74 -2.04 7.57
C LEU A 241 -5.36 -1.57 6.26
N LEU A 242 -4.95 -2.14 5.12
CA LEU A 242 -5.48 -1.76 3.80
C LEU A 242 -7.00 -1.92 3.74
N ARG A 243 -7.65 -0.88 3.23
CA ARG A 243 -9.11 -0.80 2.98
C ARG A 243 -9.44 -0.55 1.53
N TYR A 244 -8.57 0.18 0.83
CA TYR A 244 -8.76 0.61 -0.55
C TYR A 244 -7.52 0.27 -1.36
N VAL A 245 -7.63 -0.70 -2.26
CA VAL A 245 -6.53 -1.17 -3.09
C VAL A 245 -6.94 -1.03 -4.55
N THR A 246 -6.20 -0.21 -5.30
CA THR A 246 -6.33 -0.08 -6.75
C THR A 246 -4.98 -0.36 -7.38
N LEU A 247 -4.85 -1.49 -8.05
CA LEU A 247 -3.64 -1.93 -8.75
C LEU A 247 -3.90 -2.05 -10.25
N GLU A 248 -4.50 -1.01 -10.84
CA GLU A 248 -4.94 -1.05 -12.23
C GLU A 248 -3.79 -0.88 -13.24
N ASN A 249 -3.95 -1.43 -14.44
CA ASN A 249 -2.98 -1.31 -15.54
C ASN A 249 -1.56 -1.77 -15.16
N ASN A 250 -1.44 -2.90 -14.46
CA ASN A 250 -0.16 -3.56 -14.19
C ASN A 250 -0.08 -4.89 -14.97
N PHE A 251 0.96 -5.68 -14.70
CA PHE A 251 1.19 -7.01 -15.26
C PHE A 251 1.13 -8.10 -14.19
N ILE A 252 0.36 -7.88 -13.12
CA ILE A 252 0.27 -8.80 -11.99
C ILE A 252 -0.44 -10.09 -12.42
N SER A 253 0.20 -11.24 -12.23
CA SER A 253 -0.40 -12.56 -12.50
C SER A 253 -0.94 -13.25 -11.24
N GLU A 254 -0.34 -12.98 -10.08
CA GLU A 254 -0.73 -13.56 -8.79
C GLU A 254 -0.73 -12.48 -7.70
N ILE A 255 -1.64 -12.60 -6.74
CA ILE A 255 -1.73 -11.68 -5.60
C ILE A 255 -2.17 -12.42 -4.33
N ASP A 256 -1.37 -12.32 -3.26
CA ASP A 256 -1.73 -12.84 -1.94
C ASP A 256 -2.42 -11.74 -1.12
N LEU A 257 -3.70 -11.97 -0.83
CA LEU A 257 -4.56 -11.10 -0.02
C LEU A 257 -4.92 -11.72 1.34
N SER A 258 -4.30 -12.83 1.73
CA SER A 258 -4.63 -13.60 2.94
C SER A 258 -4.49 -12.80 4.24
N GLN A 259 -3.65 -11.76 4.23
CA GLN A 259 -3.38 -10.89 5.37
C GLN A 259 -4.14 -9.56 5.33
N ASN A 260 -5.00 -9.34 4.32
CA ASN A 260 -5.66 -8.07 4.04
C ASN A 260 -7.20 -8.19 4.17
N SER A 261 -7.68 -8.75 5.28
CA SER A 261 -9.13 -8.98 5.51
C SER A 261 -9.98 -7.71 5.65
N LYS A 262 -9.35 -6.54 5.82
CA LYS A 262 -10.04 -5.24 5.97
C LYS A 262 -10.34 -4.54 4.64
N ILE A 263 -9.98 -5.13 3.50
CA ILE A 263 -10.23 -4.53 2.19
C ILE A 263 -11.74 -4.41 1.96
N LYS A 264 -12.18 -3.19 1.62
CA LYS A 264 -13.56 -2.85 1.26
C LYS A 264 -13.71 -2.60 -0.24
N SER A 265 -12.68 -2.06 -0.87
CA SER A 265 -12.64 -1.83 -2.31
C SER A 265 -11.35 -2.39 -2.88
N LEU A 266 -11.50 -3.32 -3.81
CA LEU A 266 -10.41 -3.95 -4.54
C LEU A 266 -10.64 -3.74 -6.03
N ASN A 267 -9.71 -3.05 -6.69
CA ASN A 267 -9.71 -2.89 -8.14
C ASN A 267 -8.37 -3.38 -8.72
N LEU A 268 -8.43 -4.46 -9.48
CA LEU A 268 -7.32 -5.10 -10.18
C LEU A 268 -7.53 -5.03 -11.71
N PHE A 269 -8.23 -3.99 -12.19
CA PHE A 269 -8.51 -3.77 -13.60
C PHE A 269 -7.25 -3.86 -14.47
N LYS A 270 -7.34 -4.62 -15.57
CA LYS A 270 -6.28 -4.73 -16.59
C LYS A 270 -4.95 -5.22 -16.01
N ASN A 271 -4.96 -6.46 -15.55
CA ASN A 271 -3.80 -7.23 -15.11
C ASN A 271 -3.73 -8.56 -15.87
N GLN A 272 -2.97 -9.53 -15.39
CA GLN A 272 -2.81 -10.86 -15.99
C GLN A 272 -3.28 -11.99 -15.06
N ILE A 273 -4.16 -11.68 -14.09
CA ILE A 273 -4.57 -12.60 -13.03
C ILE A 273 -5.41 -13.75 -13.60
N ASP A 274 -5.00 -14.99 -13.35
CA ASP A 274 -5.70 -16.20 -13.80
C ASP A 274 -6.56 -16.86 -12.73
N SER A 275 -6.23 -16.59 -11.45
CA SER A 275 -6.88 -17.10 -10.26
C SER A 275 -6.73 -16.10 -9.11
N ILE A 276 -7.76 -16.01 -8.26
CA ILE A 276 -7.76 -15.14 -7.10
C ILE A 276 -8.50 -15.80 -5.94
N ASP A 277 -7.87 -15.80 -4.76
CA ASP A 277 -8.50 -16.24 -3.51
C ASP A 277 -9.01 -15.01 -2.76
N LEU A 278 -10.33 -14.97 -2.54
CA LEU A 278 -11.04 -13.91 -1.82
C LEU A 278 -11.65 -14.42 -0.51
N SER A 279 -11.24 -15.60 -0.03
CA SER A 279 -11.81 -16.26 1.14
C SER A 279 -11.70 -15.46 2.44
N PHE A 280 -10.76 -14.52 2.52
CA PHE A 280 -10.54 -13.65 3.67
C PHE A 280 -11.13 -12.23 3.51
N GLN A 281 -11.73 -11.90 2.37
CA GLN A 281 -12.24 -10.57 2.03
C GLN A 281 -13.74 -10.41 2.37
N ASP A 282 -14.17 -10.89 3.53
CA ASP A 282 -15.59 -10.88 3.95
C ASP A 282 -16.22 -9.48 4.01
N SER A 283 -15.39 -8.43 4.14
CA SER A 283 -15.79 -7.03 4.26
C SER A 283 -15.85 -6.28 2.91
N LEU A 284 -15.61 -6.98 1.80
CA LEU A 284 -15.52 -6.38 0.47
C LEU A 284 -16.89 -5.91 -0.02
N THR A 285 -16.95 -4.65 -0.48
CA THR A 285 -18.15 -4.02 -1.03
C THR A 285 -18.03 -3.75 -2.53
N LEU A 286 -16.81 -3.51 -3.03
CA LEU A 286 -16.53 -3.22 -4.43
C LEU A 286 -15.40 -4.12 -4.93
N LEU A 287 -15.67 -4.89 -6.00
CA LEU A 287 -14.70 -5.79 -6.63
C LEU A 287 -14.61 -5.49 -8.12
N GLY A 288 -13.46 -4.98 -8.56
CA GLY A 288 -13.11 -4.78 -9.96
C GLY A 288 -12.01 -5.76 -10.40
N LEU A 289 -12.33 -6.64 -11.33
CA LEU A 289 -11.47 -7.68 -11.91
C LEU A 289 -11.45 -7.62 -13.43
N LYS A 290 -12.03 -6.57 -14.03
CA LYS A 290 -12.17 -6.42 -15.47
C LYS A 290 -10.83 -6.52 -16.21
N LYS A 291 -10.81 -7.16 -17.38
CA LYS A 291 -9.62 -7.39 -18.21
C LYS A 291 -8.52 -8.15 -17.46
N ASN A 292 -8.83 -9.38 -17.07
CA ASN A 292 -7.88 -10.35 -16.52
C ASN A 292 -8.04 -11.68 -17.27
N ASN A 293 -7.42 -12.75 -16.79
CA ASN A 293 -7.44 -14.08 -17.39
C ASN A 293 -8.24 -15.10 -16.55
N LEU A 294 -9.16 -14.64 -15.69
CA LEU A 294 -9.86 -15.49 -14.73
C LEU A 294 -10.73 -16.54 -15.44
N THR A 295 -10.56 -17.81 -15.05
CA THR A 295 -11.42 -18.92 -15.54
C THR A 295 -12.54 -19.30 -14.56
N LYS A 296 -12.35 -18.95 -13.29
CA LYS A 296 -13.29 -19.17 -12.18
C LYS A 296 -13.26 -17.97 -11.26
N LEU A 297 -14.39 -17.71 -10.61
CA LEU A 297 -14.51 -16.66 -9.61
C LEU A 297 -15.47 -17.13 -8.50
N ASP A 298 -14.94 -17.29 -7.29
CA ASP A 298 -15.74 -17.59 -6.10
C ASP A 298 -15.95 -16.31 -5.28
N VAL A 299 -17.20 -15.89 -5.17
CA VAL A 299 -17.65 -14.74 -4.38
C VAL A 299 -18.66 -15.13 -3.30
N SER A 300 -18.77 -16.43 -2.99
CA SER A 300 -19.80 -16.98 -2.10
C SER A 300 -19.73 -16.44 -0.67
N ASN A 301 -18.55 -16.04 -0.21
CA ASN A 301 -18.34 -15.47 1.13
C ASN A 301 -18.50 -13.94 1.18
N LEU A 302 -18.70 -13.27 0.03
CA LEU A 302 -18.73 -11.81 -0.07
C LEU A 302 -20.15 -11.25 0.17
N ASN A 303 -20.64 -11.41 1.41
CA ASN A 303 -22.02 -11.06 1.78
C ASN A 303 -22.34 -9.55 1.68
N PHE A 304 -21.30 -8.70 1.70
CA PHE A 304 -21.43 -7.25 1.60
C PHE A 304 -21.11 -6.71 0.20
N LEU A 305 -20.94 -7.57 -0.81
CA LEU A 305 -20.58 -7.16 -2.16
C LEU A 305 -21.74 -6.39 -2.81
N GLU A 306 -21.53 -5.09 -3.03
CA GLU A 306 -22.49 -4.18 -3.67
C GLU A 306 -22.23 -4.02 -5.17
N SER A 307 -20.97 -4.13 -5.62
CA SER A 307 -20.58 -3.95 -7.02
C SER A 307 -19.54 -4.97 -7.45
N LEU A 308 -19.79 -5.64 -8.59
CA LEU A 308 -18.88 -6.59 -9.22
C LEU A 308 -18.64 -6.25 -10.69
N ASP A 309 -17.40 -5.95 -11.05
CA ASP A 309 -16.93 -5.86 -12.44
C ASP A 309 -15.98 -7.03 -12.75
N CYS A 310 -16.43 -8.05 -13.47
CA CYS A 310 -15.59 -9.15 -13.95
C CYS A 310 -15.57 -9.25 -15.48
N ASP A 311 -15.90 -8.15 -16.17
CA ASP A 311 -15.89 -8.05 -17.63
C ASP A 311 -14.55 -8.46 -18.25
N SER A 312 -14.58 -9.02 -19.46
CA SER A 312 -13.37 -9.33 -20.24
C SER A 312 -12.45 -10.30 -19.49
N ASN A 313 -12.99 -11.46 -19.15
CA ASN A 313 -12.29 -12.60 -18.54
C ASN A 313 -12.68 -13.90 -19.28
N HIS A 314 -12.37 -15.07 -18.71
CA HIS A 314 -12.67 -16.39 -19.28
C HIS A 314 -13.59 -17.23 -18.38
N ILE A 315 -14.43 -16.58 -17.57
CA ILE A 315 -15.29 -17.25 -16.57
C ILE A 315 -16.40 -18.02 -17.28
N LYS A 316 -16.61 -19.29 -16.88
CA LYS A 316 -17.68 -20.15 -17.41
C LYS A 316 -18.92 -20.24 -16.54
N ILE A 317 -18.73 -20.26 -15.23
CA ILE A 317 -19.82 -20.33 -14.25
C ILE A 317 -19.64 -19.17 -13.29
N LEU A 318 -20.69 -18.38 -13.13
CA LEU A 318 -20.75 -17.34 -12.13
C LEU A 318 -22.02 -17.51 -11.28
N ASN A 319 -21.82 -17.66 -9.97
CA ASN A 319 -22.90 -17.84 -9.01
C ASN A 319 -22.88 -16.70 -7.98
N LEU A 320 -23.92 -15.88 -8.03
CA LEU A 320 -24.10 -14.68 -7.20
C LEU A 320 -25.25 -14.83 -6.18
N GLN A 321 -25.77 -16.05 -5.99
CA GLN A 321 -26.92 -16.31 -5.10
C GLN A 321 -26.66 -15.93 -3.64
N HIS A 322 -25.40 -15.89 -3.21
CA HIS A 322 -24.99 -15.57 -1.84
C HIS A 322 -24.52 -14.10 -1.68
N ASN A 323 -24.85 -13.22 -2.62
CA ASN A 323 -24.49 -11.79 -2.57
C ASN A 323 -25.76 -10.93 -2.45
N PRO A 324 -26.42 -10.89 -1.27
CA PRO A 324 -27.78 -10.36 -1.11
C PRO A 324 -27.89 -8.83 -1.12
N VAL A 325 -26.78 -8.10 -1.25
CA VAL A 325 -26.76 -6.63 -1.30
C VAL A 325 -26.27 -6.07 -2.63
N LEU A 326 -26.10 -6.94 -3.63
CA LEU A 326 -25.55 -6.60 -4.94
C LEU A 326 -26.46 -5.62 -5.68
N ARG A 327 -25.86 -4.56 -6.24
CA ARG A 327 -26.52 -3.43 -6.90
C ARG A 327 -26.00 -3.16 -8.31
N TRP A 328 -24.79 -3.62 -8.61
CA TRP A 328 -24.16 -3.42 -9.90
C TRP A 328 -23.36 -4.65 -10.31
N ILE A 329 -23.62 -5.16 -11.51
CA ILE A 329 -22.98 -6.37 -12.07
C ILE A 329 -22.59 -6.09 -13.51
N ASN A 330 -21.31 -6.24 -13.81
CA ASN A 330 -20.82 -6.35 -15.17
C ASN A 330 -20.00 -7.63 -15.31
N CYS A 331 -20.55 -8.61 -16.02
CA CYS A 331 -19.89 -9.86 -16.38
C CYS A 331 -19.88 -10.08 -17.90
N ALA A 332 -19.88 -8.97 -18.66
CA ALA A 332 -19.81 -9.01 -20.11
C ALA A 332 -18.48 -9.62 -20.61
N SER A 333 -18.42 -9.97 -21.90
CA SER A 333 -17.20 -10.47 -22.57
C SER A 333 -16.49 -11.58 -21.78
N ASN A 334 -17.23 -12.62 -21.44
CA ASN A 334 -16.72 -13.81 -20.74
C ASN A 334 -17.05 -15.08 -21.57
N ASN A 335 -16.84 -16.24 -20.96
CA ASN A 335 -17.18 -17.53 -21.54
C ASN A 335 -18.38 -18.16 -20.81
N LEU A 336 -19.29 -17.34 -20.28
CA LEU A 336 -20.35 -17.82 -19.38
C LEU A 336 -21.24 -18.84 -20.10
N GLU A 337 -21.44 -19.97 -19.42
CA GLU A 337 -22.39 -21.03 -19.74
C GLU A 337 -23.52 -21.04 -18.70
N GLN A 338 -23.21 -20.61 -17.46
CA GLN A 338 -24.16 -20.55 -16.34
C GLN A 338 -23.99 -19.23 -15.57
N LEU A 339 -25.11 -18.55 -15.31
CA LEU A 339 -25.16 -17.33 -14.52
C LEU A 339 -26.37 -17.35 -13.57
N ASN A 340 -26.12 -17.52 -12.28
CA ASN A 340 -27.15 -17.40 -11.26
C ASN A 340 -27.04 -16.07 -10.52
N VAL A 341 -28.03 -15.21 -10.67
CA VAL A 341 -28.15 -13.94 -9.94
C VAL A 341 -29.36 -13.91 -8.99
N GLN A 342 -30.02 -15.04 -8.74
CA GLN A 342 -31.15 -15.15 -7.82
C GLN A 342 -30.69 -15.01 -6.36
N ASN A 343 -30.51 -13.78 -5.90
CA ASN A 343 -29.94 -13.43 -4.60
C ASN A 343 -30.92 -12.69 -3.68
N GLY A 344 -32.19 -12.60 -4.07
CA GLY A 344 -33.24 -11.89 -3.33
C GLY A 344 -33.20 -10.36 -3.47
N ASN A 345 -32.26 -9.79 -4.23
CA ASN A 345 -32.03 -8.35 -4.33
C ASN A 345 -32.01 -7.83 -5.77
N ASN A 346 -32.49 -8.61 -6.75
CA ASN A 346 -32.53 -8.17 -8.16
C ASN A 346 -33.27 -6.84 -8.37
N HIS A 347 -34.30 -6.55 -7.57
CA HIS A 347 -35.03 -5.28 -7.64
C HIS A 347 -34.20 -4.05 -7.23
N ALA A 348 -33.02 -4.21 -6.64
CA ALA A 348 -32.13 -3.10 -6.31
C ALA A 348 -31.26 -2.65 -7.51
N ILE A 349 -31.20 -3.44 -8.58
CA ILE A 349 -30.49 -3.11 -9.83
C ILE A 349 -31.50 -2.47 -10.79
N LEU A 350 -31.65 -1.15 -10.68
CA LEU A 350 -32.84 -0.43 -11.14
C LEU A 350 -32.77 0.00 -12.60
N ILE A 351 -31.58 0.08 -13.18
CA ILE A 351 -31.35 0.58 -14.53
C ILE A 351 -30.43 -0.33 -15.32
N ASP A 352 -30.66 -0.36 -16.64
CA ASP A 352 -30.07 -1.36 -17.53
C ASP A 352 -28.54 -1.35 -17.58
N TYR A 353 -27.88 -0.21 -17.39
CA TYR A 353 -26.41 -0.12 -17.41
C TYR A 353 -25.75 -0.60 -16.10
N GLU A 354 -26.53 -1.02 -15.11
CA GLU A 354 -26.04 -1.64 -13.87
C GLU A 354 -26.07 -3.17 -13.93
N PHE A 355 -26.57 -3.76 -15.03
CA PHE A 355 -26.59 -5.18 -15.28
C PHE A 355 -26.14 -5.46 -16.72
N ASP A 356 -24.90 -5.91 -16.92
CA ASP A 356 -24.36 -6.23 -18.25
C ASP A 356 -23.83 -7.66 -18.31
N THR A 357 -24.41 -8.46 -19.20
CA THR A 357 -24.02 -9.86 -19.44
C THR A 357 -23.74 -10.13 -20.92
N ARG A 358 -23.58 -9.10 -21.74
CA ARG A 358 -23.36 -9.24 -23.19
C ARG A 358 -22.05 -9.94 -23.52
N ASP A 359 -21.90 -10.36 -24.77
CA ASP A 359 -20.68 -10.99 -25.28
C ASP A 359 -20.33 -12.30 -24.53
N ASN A 360 -21.35 -13.06 -24.16
CA ASN A 360 -21.28 -14.41 -23.60
C ASN A 360 -22.06 -15.38 -24.51
N PRO A 361 -21.51 -15.79 -25.67
CA PRO A 361 -22.23 -16.51 -26.70
C PRO A 361 -22.83 -17.86 -26.26
N ASN A 362 -22.28 -18.48 -25.22
CA ASN A 362 -22.76 -19.76 -24.68
C ASN A 362 -23.78 -19.62 -23.54
N LEU A 363 -24.03 -18.40 -23.06
CA LEU A 363 -24.97 -18.15 -21.97
C LEU A 363 -26.40 -18.10 -22.51
N THR A 364 -27.15 -19.19 -22.33
CA THR A 364 -28.55 -19.27 -22.80
C THR A 364 -29.56 -18.94 -21.70
N CYS A 365 -29.27 -19.23 -20.44
CA CYS A 365 -30.19 -19.02 -19.34
C CYS A 365 -29.54 -18.27 -18.17
N ILE A 366 -30.19 -17.18 -17.76
CA ILE A 366 -29.80 -16.37 -16.60
C ILE A 366 -30.85 -16.57 -15.51
N GLN A 367 -30.44 -17.12 -14.37
CA GLN A 367 -31.34 -17.41 -13.26
C GLN A 367 -31.53 -16.15 -12.39
N VAL A 368 -32.78 -15.74 -12.17
CA VAL A 368 -33.15 -14.47 -11.54
C VAL A 368 -34.22 -14.65 -10.46
N ASP A 369 -34.43 -13.61 -9.64
CA ASP A 369 -35.51 -13.57 -8.64
C ASP A 369 -36.89 -13.35 -9.27
N ASN A 370 -36.96 -12.55 -10.35
CA ASN A 370 -38.22 -12.16 -11.00
C ASN A 370 -38.05 -11.93 -12.50
N VAL A 371 -38.55 -12.88 -13.29
CA VAL A 371 -38.45 -12.86 -14.76
C VAL A 371 -39.15 -11.64 -15.39
N ALA A 372 -40.28 -11.19 -14.85
CA ALA A 372 -41.01 -10.05 -15.41
C ALA A 372 -40.28 -8.73 -15.16
N PHE A 373 -39.70 -8.55 -13.98
CA PHE A 373 -38.83 -7.41 -13.68
C PHE A 373 -37.60 -7.41 -14.59
N SER A 374 -36.86 -8.53 -14.64
CA SER A 374 -35.63 -8.64 -15.41
C SER A 374 -35.85 -8.35 -16.91
N ASN A 375 -36.93 -8.87 -17.52
CA ASN A 375 -37.25 -8.58 -18.92
C ASN A 375 -37.58 -7.10 -19.20
N ASN A 376 -38.13 -6.38 -18.23
CA ASN A 376 -38.51 -4.97 -18.39
C ASN A 376 -37.34 -4.00 -18.11
N THR A 377 -36.37 -4.43 -17.30
CA THR A 377 -35.28 -3.56 -16.81
C THR A 377 -33.94 -3.87 -17.46
N TRP A 378 -33.61 -5.14 -17.66
CA TRP A 378 -32.28 -5.59 -18.09
C TRP A 378 -32.29 -6.05 -19.55
N THR A 379 -31.87 -5.15 -20.43
CA THR A 379 -31.76 -5.35 -21.88
C THR A 379 -30.33 -5.60 -22.36
N ASN A 380 -29.31 -5.27 -21.55
CA ASN A 380 -27.89 -5.55 -21.82
C ASN A 380 -27.52 -7.03 -21.60
N LYS A 381 -28.07 -7.90 -22.46
CA LYS A 381 -27.75 -9.33 -22.54
C LYS A 381 -27.70 -9.77 -24.00
N ASP A 382 -27.12 -10.93 -24.28
CA ASP A 382 -27.15 -11.46 -25.63
C ASP A 382 -28.55 -11.90 -26.06
N ILE A 383 -28.76 -12.00 -27.37
CA ILE A 383 -30.07 -12.31 -27.96
C ILE A 383 -30.55 -13.73 -27.64
N GLN A 384 -29.62 -14.68 -27.48
CA GLN A 384 -29.91 -16.08 -27.12
C GLN A 384 -30.21 -16.27 -25.64
N SER A 385 -29.80 -15.33 -24.78
CA SER A 385 -30.00 -15.44 -23.33
C SER A 385 -31.45 -15.13 -22.95
N TYR A 386 -32.05 -15.92 -22.06
CA TYR A 386 -33.36 -15.63 -21.47
C TYR A 386 -33.30 -15.69 -19.94
N PHE A 387 -34.21 -14.95 -19.28
CA PHE A 387 -34.33 -14.98 -17.82
C PHE A 387 -35.27 -16.11 -17.38
N SER A 388 -34.88 -16.84 -16.33
CA SER A 388 -35.69 -17.91 -15.73
C SER A 388 -35.59 -17.89 -14.20
N LEU A 389 -36.59 -18.45 -13.51
CA LEU A 389 -36.50 -18.72 -12.07
C LEU A 389 -35.72 -20.00 -11.76
N ASN A 390 -35.61 -20.88 -12.76
CA ASN A 390 -34.87 -22.13 -12.70
C ASN A 390 -34.24 -22.35 -14.06
N CYS A 391 -32.96 -22.06 -14.16
CA CYS A 391 -32.19 -22.54 -15.28
C CYS A 391 -31.84 -23.98 -14.93
N GLU A 392 -32.39 -24.95 -15.66
CA GLU A 392 -32.04 -26.37 -15.52
C GLU A 392 -30.58 -26.57 -16.00
N TYR A 393 -29.64 -25.95 -15.30
CA TYR A 393 -28.22 -26.18 -15.44
C TYR A 393 -28.05 -27.65 -15.22
N ASP A 394 -27.59 -28.34 -16.26
CA ASP A 394 -27.42 -29.78 -16.26
C ASP A 394 -26.75 -30.16 -14.93
N LEU A 395 -27.46 -30.91 -14.08
CA LEU A 395 -27.00 -31.31 -12.74
C LEU A 395 -25.79 -32.27 -12.83
N GLY A 396 -25.22 -32.45 -14.02
CA GLY A 396 -23.88 -32.93 -14.23
C GLY A 396 -22.89 -31.98 -13.55
N LEU A 397 -22.53 -32.33 -12.32
CA LEU A 397 -21.27 -31.96 -11.68
C LEU A 397 -20.21 -31.74 -12.75
N MET A 398 -19.61 -30.55 -12.79
CA MET A 398 -18.37 -30.30 -13.53
C MET A 398 -17.33 -31.32 -13.06
N GLN A 399 -17.25 -32.43 -13.78
CA GLN A 399 -16.22 -33.43 -13.62
C GLN A 399 -14.97 -32.79 -14.22
N GLU A 400 -14.15 -32.15 -13.37
CA GLU A 400 -12.76 -31.98 -13.79
C GLU A 400 -12.22 -33.39 -14.04
N ASN A 401 -11.77 -33.61 -15.27
CA ASN A 401 -11.29 -34.88 -15.75
C ASN A 401 -10.13 -35.36 -14.87
N PHE A 402 -10.42 -36.21 -13.88
CA PHE A 402 -9.46 -37.22 -13.50
C PHE A 402 -9.30 -38.11 -14.73
N THR A 403 -8.22 -37.92 -15.48
CA THR A 403 -8.07 -38.54 -16.80
C THR A 403 -7.95 -40.07 -16.75
N ASP A 404 -7.79 -40.70 -15.58
CA ASP A 404 -7.74 -42.16 -15.46
C ASP A 404 -8.17 -42.66 -14.06
N ILE A 405 -9.48 -42.64 -13.74
CA ILE A 405 -10.03 -43.43 -12.63
C ILE A 405 -10.67 -44.70 -13.20
N ASN A 406 -10.10 -45.86 -12.87
CA ASN A 406 -10.61 -47.17 -13.29
C ASN A 406 -11.19 -47.92 -12.09
N LEU A 407 -12.44 -48.35 -12.22
CA LEU A 407 -13.16 -49.15 -11.23
C LEU A 407 -13.39 -50.56 -11.75
N PHE A 408 -12.82 -51.57 -11.09
CA PHE A 408 -13.01 -52.96 -11.51
C PHE A 408 -12.90 -53.96 -10.34
N PRO A 409 -13.71 -55.05 -10.36
CA PRO A 409 -14.85 -55.26 -11.25
C PRO A 409 -16.03 -54.33 -10.88
N ASN A 410 -16.82 -53.93 -11.88
CA ASN A 410 -18.12 -53.26 -11.70
C ASN A 410 -19.04 -53.79 -12.81
N PRO A 411 -20.05 -54.65 -12.52
CA PRO A 411 -20.56 -55.04 -11.20
C PRO A 411 -19.56 -55.78 -10.32
N ASN A 412 -19.71 -55.62 -9.00
CA ASN A 412 -18.85 -56.19 -7.97
C ASN A 412 -19.66 -57.12 -7.04
N HIS A 413 -18.99 -57.85 -6.15
CA HIS A 413 -19.65 -58.74 -5.17
C HIS A 413 -19.12 -58.46 -3.76
N GLY A 414 -19.20 -57.20 -3.34
CA GLY A 414 -18.67 -56.72 -2.05
C GLY A 414 -17.18 -56.38 -2.07
N THR A 415 -16.53 -56.37 -3.24
CA THR A 415 -15.12 -55.98 -3.36
C THR A 415 -14.82 -55.42 -4.75
N PHE A 416 -14.23 -54.23 -4.81
CA PHE A 416 -13.79 -53.60 -6.05
C PHE A 416 -12.52 -52.76 -5.86
N GLN A 417 -11.80 -52.51 -6.96
CA GLN A 417 -10.58 -51.71 -6.94
C GLN A 417 -10.82 -50.34 -7.57
N VAL A 418 -10.27 -49.31 -6.93
CA VAL A 418 -10.18 -47.95 -7.46
C VAL A 418 -8.74 -47.69 -7.83
N LYS A 419 -8.43 -47.70 -9.13
CA LYS A 419 -7.11 -47.34 -9.65
C LYS A 419 -7.13 -45.91 -10.14
N ILE A 420 -6.20 -45.08 -9.65
CA ILE A 420 -6.12 -43.65 -9.99
C ILE A 420 -4.71 -43.32 -10.45
N SER A 421 -4.56 -42.86 -11.70
CA SER A 421 -3.25 -42.43 -12.22
C SER A 421 -2.97 -40.97 -11.84
N GLY A 422 -1.76 -40.67 -11.36
CA GLY A 422 -1.26 -39.28 -11.21
C GLY A 422 -1.46 -38.62 -9.85
N LEU A 423 -1.97 -39.32 -8.82
CA LEU A 423 -2.13 -38.75 -7.48
C LEU A 423 -1.00 -39.14 -6.52
N SER A 424 -0.46 -38.16 -5.79
CA SER A 424 0.57 -38.35 -4.76
C SER A 424 0.07 -38.07 -3.33
N LYS A 425 -1.25 -37.94 -3.12
CA LYS A 425 -1.85 -37.46 -1.86
C LYS A 425 -3.03 -38.33 -1.40
N ARG A 426 -3.43 -38.15 -0.13
CA ARG A 426 -4.55 -38.87 0.52
C ARG A 426 -5.89 -38.55 -0.13
N MET A 427 -6.77 -39.55 -0.18
CA MET A 427 -8.13 -39.44 -0.71
C MET A 427 -9.16 -39.87 0.34
N GLU A 428 -10.31 -39.20 0.33
CA GLU A 428 -11.51 -39.58 1.06
C GLU A 428 -12.45 -40.33 0.12
N ILE A 429 -13.00 -41.45 0.58
CA ILE A 429 -13.91 -42.31 -0.18
C ILE A 429 -15.23 -42.36 0.58
N GLU A 430 -16.34 -42.09 -0.10
CA GLU A 430 -17.69 -42.16 0.44
C GLU A 430 -18.58 -42.96 -0.51
N ILE A 431 -19.47 -43.81 0.02
CA ILE A 431 -20.52 -44.47 -0.77
C ILE A 431 -21.87 -44.06 -0.22
N TYR A 432 -22.80 -43.75 -1.13
CA TYR A 432 -24.16 -43.36 -0.83
C TYR A 432 -25.16 -44.31 -1.47
N ASN A 433 -26.29 -44.54 -0.79
CA ASN A 433 -27.43 -45.20 -1.40
C ASN A 433 -28.19 -44.25 -2.35
N THR A 434 -29.18 -44.79 -3.08
CA THR A 434 -29.97 -44.03 -4.06
C THR A 434 -30.84 -42.92 -3.47
N ILE A 435 -31.05 -42.92 -2.14
CA ILE A 435 -31.74 -41.85 -1.42
C ILE A 435 -30.77 -40.81 -0.81
N GLY A 436 -29.48 -40.89 -1.14
CA GLY A 436 -28.46 -39.91 -0.74
C GLY A 436 -27.93 -40.07 0.69
N GLN A 437 -28.23 -41.17 1.38
CA GLN A 437 -27.63 -41.45 2.69
C GLN A 437 -26.23 -42.03 2.51
N LYS A 438 -25.26 -41.51 3.27
CA LYS A 438 -23.90 -42.06 3.32
C LYS A 438 -23.90 -43.39 4.06
N ILE A 439 -23.46 -44.44 3.39
CA ILE A 439 -23.44 -45.82 3.89
C ILE A 439 -22.03 -46.40 4.04
N TYR A 440 -21.02 -45.76 3.43
CA TYR A 440 -19.60 -46.11 3.57
C TYR A 440 -18.74 -44.85 3.62
N HIS A 441 -17.65 -44.90 4.37
CA HIS A 441 -16.67 -43.82 4.44
C HIS A 441 -15.29 -44.34 4.87
N GLU A 442 -14.23 -43.99 4.15
CA GLU A 442 -12.85 -44.37 4.46
C GLU A 442 -11.83 -43.32 3.97
N PHE A 443 -10.69 -43.22 4.66
CA PHE A 443 -9.52 -42.46 4.19
C PHE A 443 -8.45 -43.43 3.68
N THR A 444 -8.01 -43.27 2.44
CA THR A 444 -6.94 -44.11 1.89
C THR A 444 -5.56 -43.45 2.04
N VAL A 445 -4.56 -44.29 2.34
CA VAL A 445 -3.16 -43.87 2.55
C VAL A 445 -2.37 -44.10 1.26
N ASN A 446 -1.99 -43.01 0.58
CA ASN A 446 -0.97 -42.90 -0.47
C ASN A 446 -0.71 -44.16 -1.34
N SER A 447 -1.71 -44.65 -2.05
CA SER A 447 -1.52 -45.69 -3.07
C SER A 447 -2.27 -45.34 -4.35
N ASN A 448 -1.64 -45.58 -5.50
CA ASN A 448 -2.24 -45.43 -6.84
C ASN A 448 -3.37 -46.45 -7.13
N CYS A 449 -3.70 -47.27 -6.13
CA CYS A 449 -4.75 -48.29 -6.16
C CYS A 449 -5.28 -48.49 -4.73
N ALA A 450 -6.60 -48.44 -4.55
CA ALA A 450 -7.27 -48.78 -3.32
C ALA A 450 -8.21 -49.97 -3.57
N VAL A 451 -8.15 -50.99 -2.70
CA VAL A 451 -9.12 -52.09 -2.68
C VAL A 451 -10.18 -51.71 -1.65
N ILE A 452 -11.44 -51.69 -2.07
CA ILE A 452 -12.57 -51.38 -1.20
C ILE A 452 -13.38 -52.66 -1.01
N GLU A 453 -13.61 -53.00 0.25
CA GLU A 453 -14.47 -54.12 0.66
C GLU A 453 -15.74 -53.57 1.28
N THR A 454 -16.87 -53.92 0.69
CA THR A 454 -18.21 -53.53 1.12
C THR A 454 -19.04 -54.77 1.44
N ASN A 455 -20.09 -54.60 2.25
CA ASN A 455 -21.07 -55.65 2.53
C ASN A 455 -22.47 -55.06 2.34
N LEU A 456 -22.71 -54.49 1.17
CA LEU A 456 -23.98 -53.84 0.85
C LEU A 456 -24.95 -54.87 0.27
N SER A 457 -26.25 -54.55 0.32
CA SER A 457 -27.23 -55.37 -0.38
C SER A 457 -27.09 -55.18 -1.90
N PRO A 458 -27.45 -56.16 -2.74
CA PRO A 458 -27.38 -55.99 -4.19
C PRO A 458 -28.14 -54.74 -4.66
N GLY A 459 -27.51 -53.91 -5.49
CA GLY A 459 -28.06 -52.60 -5.86
C GLY A 459 -27.08 -51.65 -6.52
N ILE A 460 -27.59 -50.46 -6.87
CA ILE A 460 -26.80 -49.36 -7.43
C ILE A 460 -26.48 -48.37 -6.32
N TYR A 461 -25.20 -47.98 -6.23
CA TYR A 461 -24.70 -47.05 -5.23
C TYR A 461 -23.87 -45.94 -5.88
N LEU A 462 -23.84 -44.76 -5.26
CA LEU A 462 -23.00 -43.65 -5.70
C LEU A 462 -21.69 -43.67 -4.90
N LEU A 463 -20.58 -43.92 -5.58
CA LEU A 463 -19.23 -43.75 -5.07
C LEU A 463 -18.80 -42.29 -5.26
N LYS A 464 -18.24 -41.68 -4.22
CA LYS A 464 -17.67 -40.34 -4.23
C LYS A 464 -16.23 -40.39 -3.70
N LEU A 465 -15.30 -39.79 -4.44
CA LEU A 465 -13.90 -39.64 -4.06
C LEU A 465 -13.62 -38.16 -3.87
N LYS A 466 -12.91 -37.76 -2.81
CA LYS A 466 -12.46 -36.38 -2.60
C LYS A 466 -10.96 -36.34 -2.32
N ASP A 467 -10.28 -35.33 -2.85
CA ASP A 467 -8.89 -35.07 -2.51
C ASP A 467 -8.74 -34.01 -1.40
N GLN A 468 -7.52 -33.79 -0.92
CA GLN A 468 -7.22 -32.79 0.11
C GLN A 468 -7.35 -31.33 -0.38
N ALA A 469 -7.37 -31.10 -1.69
CA ALA A 469 -7.60 -29.79 -2.29
C ALA A 469 -9.10 -29.49 -2.47
N GLY A 470 -9.98 -30.44 -2.12
CA GLY A 470 -11.42 -30.30 -2.23
C GLY A 470 -12.00 -30.76 -3.58
N ASN A 471 -11.19 -31.27 -4.49
CA ASN A 471 -11.65 -31.82 -5.77
C ASN A 471 -12.42 -33.11 -5.53
N GLN A 472 -13.48 -33.35 -6.33
CA GLN A 472 -14.39 -34.48 -6.14
C GLN A 472 -14.63 -35.22 -7.44
N PHE A 473 -14.66 -36.56 -7.37
CA PHE A 473 -15.10 -37.45 -8.43
C PHE A 473 -16.29 -38.27 -7.93
N SER A 474 -17.29 -38.51 -8.76
CA SER A 474 -18.43 -39.37 -8.40
C SER A 474 -18.81 -40.28 -9.56
N THR A 475 -19.21 -41.51 -9.25
CA THR A 475 -19.67 -42.49 -10.25
C THR A 475 -20.51 -43.58 -9.59
N PHE A 476 -21.16 -44.42 -10.40
CA PHE A 476 -21.99 -45.51 -9.89
C PHE A 476 -21.21 -46.83 -9.80
N ILE A 477 -21.41 -47.53 -8.68
CA ILE A 477 -21.00 -48.92 -8.51
C ILE A 477 -22.26 -49.80 -8.41
N VAL A 478 -22.16 -51.00 -8.97
CA VAL A 478 -23.22 -52.02 -8.93
C VAL A 478 -22.69 -53.18 -8.10
N GLU A 479 -23.40 -53.54 -7.03
CA GLU A 479 -23.10 -54.69 -6.15
C GLU A 479 -24.11 -55.83 -6.31
#